data_AF-A0A174EYE4-F1
#
_entry.id   AF-A0A174EYE4-F1
#
_cell.length_a   1.000
_cell.length_b   1.000
_cell.length_c   1.000
_cell.angle_alpha   90.00
_cell.angle_beta   90.00
_cell.angle_gamma   90.00
#
_symmetry.space_group_name_H-M   'P 1'
#
loop_
_entity.id
_entity.type
_entity.pdbx_description
1 polymer ?
#
loop_
_entity_poly.entity_id
_entity_poly.type
_entity_poly.pdbx_seq_one_letter_code
_entity_poly.pdbx_strand_id
1 'polypeptide(L)' 'MNIAYRFRIYPTEEQKILLGKTFGCCRFLYNQMLNDKIREYKKTKKLLKNTPAMYKKEYSFLKEVDSLALANV' A
#
# COMPACT_ATOMS: atom_id res chain seq x y z
N MET A 1 -4.11 -14.56 39.06
CA MET A 1 -4.18 -15.69 38.11
C MET A 1 -4.20 -15.08 36.72
N ASN A 2 -3.13 -15.20 35.93
CA ASN A 2 -3.10 -14.63 34.58
C ASN A 2 -3.55 -15.72 33.60
N ILE A 3 -4.67 -15.48 32.92
CA ILE A 3 -5.20 -16.36 31.87
C ILE A 3 -4.76 -15.78 30.53
N ALA A 4 -4.03 -16.58 29.75
CA ALA A 4 -3.66 -16.22 28.38
C ALA A 4 -4.52 -17.03 27.41
N TYR A 5 -5.21 -16.34 26.51
CA TYR A 5 -5.98 -16.97 25.44
C TYR A 5 -5.19 -16.93 24.13
N ARG A 6 -5.22 -18.04 23.39
CA ARG A 6 -4.63 -18.14 22.06
C ARG A 6 -5.73 -18.45 21.05
N PHE A 7 -5.91 -17.57 20.08
CA PHE A 7 -6.86 -17.76 19.00
C PHE A 7 -6.13 -17.88 17.65
N ARG A 8 -6.75 -18.59 16.72
CA ARG A 8 -6.39 -18.58 15.31
C ARG A 8 -7.63 -18.19 14.51
N ILE A 9 -7.51 -17.14 13.72
CA ILE A 9 -8.58 -16.64 12.86
C ILE A 9 -8.21 -17.03 11.43
N TYR A 10 -9.20 -17.53 10.69
CA TYR A 10 -9.08 -17.79 9.26
C TYR A 10 -9.97 -16.81 8.51
N PRO A 11 -9.45 -16.13 7.48
CA PRO A 11 -10.26 -15.17 6.73
C PRO A 11 -11.33 -15.87 5.90
N THR A 12 -12.49 -15.21 5.75
CA THR A 12 -13.50 -15.59 4.75
C THR A 12 -12.95 -15.35 3.33
N GLU A 13 -13.63 -15.85 2.30
CA GLU A 13 -13.22 -15.64 0.92
C GLU A 13 -13.16 -14.14 0.55
N GLU A 14 -14.13 -13.35 1.00
CA GLU A 14 -14.15 -11.90 0.78
C GLU A 14 -12.95 -11.21 1.45
N GLN A 15 -12.60 -11.65 2.66
CA GLN A 15 -11.45 -11.13 3.40
C GLN A 15 -10.13 -11.49 2.71
N LYS A 16 -10.00 -12.72 2.18
CA LYS A 16 -8.82 -13.13 1.40
C LYS A 16 -8.67 -12.25 0.16
N ILE A 17 -9.75 -11.99 -0.56
CA ILE A 17 -9.76 -11.09 -1.73
C ILE A 17 -9.33 -9.68 -1.32
N LEU A 18 -9.92 -9.12 -0.26
CA LEU A 18 -9.59 -7.78 0.21
C LEU A 18 -8.13 -7.66 0.65
N LEU A 19 -7.61 -8.65 1.38
CA LEU A 19 -6.20 -8.71 1.79
C LEU A 19 -5.28 -8.79 0.57
N GLY A 20 -5.61 -9.64 -0.41
CA GLY A 20 -4.87 -9.76 -1.66
C GLY A 20 -4.82 -8.44 -2.43
N LYS A 21 -5.96 -7.76 -2.58
CA LYS A 21 -6.03 -6.42 -3.18
C LYS A 21 -5.20 -5.41 -2.40
N THR A 22 -5.31 -5.39 -1.07
CA THR A 22 -4.60 -4.46 -0.19
C THR A 22 -3.09 -4.63 -0.33
N PHE A 23 -2.58 -5.85 -0.18
CA PHE A 23 -1.15 -6.12 -0.32
C PHE A 23 -0.64 -5.83 -1.74
N GLY A 24 -1.41 -6.19 -2.76
CA GLY A 24 -1.09 -5.89 -4.16
C GLY A 24 -0.99 -4.38 -4.42
N CYS A 25 -1.97 -3.61 -3.95
CA CYS A 25 -1.99 -2.15 -4.08
C CYS A 25 -0.83 -1.49 -3.33
N CYS A 26 -0.56 -1.90 -2.10
CA CYS A 26 0.56 -1.38 -1.30
C CYS A 26 1.91 -1.63 -2.00
N ARG A 27 2.14 -2.88 -2.45
CA ARG A 27 3.37 -3.25 -3.16
C ARG A 27 3.54 -2.47 -4.46
N PHE A 28 2.47 -2.36 -5.24
CA PHE A 28 2.48 -1.60 -6.50
C PHE A 28 2.84 -0.13 -6.23
N LEU A 29 2.12 0.51 -5.29
CA LEU A 29 2.29 1.92 -4.99
C LEU A 29 3.70 2.23 -4.48
N TYR A 30 4.23 1.40 -3.56
CA TYR A 30 5.60 1.55 -3.06
C TYR A 30 6.62 1.54 -4.20
N ASN A 31 6.54 0.52 -5.07
CA ASN A 31 7.48 0.36 -6.18
C ASN A 31 7.37 1.54 -7.17
N GLN A 32 6.15 1.99 -7.46
CA GLN A 32 5.93 3.12 -8.37
C GLN A 32 6.49 4.41 -7.77
N MET A 33 6.21 4.68 -6.50
CA MET A 33 6.72 5.85 -5.80
C MET A 33 8.25 5.85 -5.70
N LEU A 34 8.86 4.70 -5.44
CA LEU A 34 10.31 4.54 -5.40
C LEU A 34 10.94 4.76 -6.78
N ASN A 35 10.36 4.18 -7.83
CA ASN A 35 10.84 4.34 -9.19
C ASN A 35 10.83 5.81 -9.62
N ASP A 36 9.76 6.55 -9.30
CA ASP A 36 9.67 7.97 -9.59
C ASP A 36 10.71 8.79 -8.81
N LYS A 37 10.94 8.47 -7.52
CA LYS A 37 12.01 9.09 -6.73
C LYS A 37 13.39 8.85 -7.35
N ILE A 38 13.67 7.63 -7.79
CA ILE A 38 14.95 7.27 -8.43
C ILE A 38 15.11 8.04 -9.76
N ARG A 39 14.07 8.08 -10.58
CA ARG A 39 14.08 8.78 -11.87
C ARG A 39 14.30 10.28 -11.68
N GLU A 40 13.61 10.88 -10.72
CA GLU A 40 13.74 12.31 -10.41
C GLU A 40 15.15 12.62 -9.89
N TYR A 41 15.64 11.83 -8.93
CA TYR A 41 16.97 12.02 -8.37
C TYR A 41 18.08 11.90 -9.42
N LYS A 42 17.97 10.97 -10.37
CA LYS A 42 18.93 10.85 -11.48
C LYS A 42 18.99 12.12 -12.34
N LYS A 43 17.86 12.82 -12.51
CA LYS A 43 17.75 14.03 -13.34
C LYS A 43 18.16 15.30 -12.59
N THR A 44 17.67 15.47 -11.36
CA THR A 44 17.76 16.75 -10.64
C THR A 44 18.65 16.72 -9.41
N LYS A 45 19.13 15.53 -9.01
CA LYS A 45 19.85 15.27 -7.74
C LYS A 45 19.06 15.68 -6.49
N LYS A 46 17.73 15.85 -6.62
CA LYS A 46 16.80 16.17 -5.53
C LYS A 46 15.84 15.01 -5.31
N LEU A 47 15.37 14.85 -4.08
CA LEU A 47 14.38 13.83 -3.74
C LEU A 47 12.98 14.31 -4.11
N LEU A 48 12.24 13.48 -4.84
CA LEU A 48 10.82 13.73 -5.11
C LEU A 48 9.97 13.51 -3.85
N LYS A 49 9.11 14.48 -3.52
CA LYS A 49 8.11 14.37 -2.45
C LYS A 49 6.75 13.98 -3.03
N ASN A 50 6.64 12.73 -3.47
CA ASN A 50 5.38 12.17 -3.94
C ASN A 50 4.54 11.60 -2.79
N THR A 51 3.22 11.63 -2.95
CA THR A 51 2.26 11.07 -1.98
C THR A 51 1.35 10.05 -2.65
N PRO A 52 0.82 9.07 -1.91
CA PRO A 52 -0.14 8.08 -2.41
C PRO A 52 -1.32 8.67 -3.18
N ALA A 53 -1.82 9.84 -2.74
CA ALA A 53 -2.96 10.51 -3.34
C ALA A 53 -2.73 10.91 -4.81
N MET A 54 -1.49 11.23 -5.18
CA MET A 54 -1.13 11.65 -6.55
C MET A 54 -1.39 10.54 -7.58
N TYR A 55 -1.29 9.28 -7.15
CA TYR A 55 -1.41 8.10 -8.03
C TYR A 55 -2.86 7.64 -8.21
N LYS A 56 -3.79 8.03 -7.33
CA LYS A 56 -5.19 7.58 -7.36
C LYS A 56 -5.99 8.09 -8.57
N LYS A 57 -5.50 9.12 -9.27
CA LYS A 57 -6.12 9.61 -10.51
C LYS A 57 -5.83 8.70 -11.69
N GLU A 58 -4.60 8.20 -11.79
CA GLU A 58 -4.15 7.32 -12.87
C GLU A 58 -4.52 5.85 -12.58
N TYR A 59 -4.37 5.43 -11.32
CA TYR A 59 -4.61 4.06 -10.87
C TYR A 59 -5.85 4.01 -9.99
N SER A 60 -7.02 3.92 -10.61
CA SER A 60 -8.32 3.93 -9.93
C SER A 60 -8.50 2.77 -8.94
N PHE A 61 -7.89 1.61 -9.20
CA PHE A 61 -7.93 0.44 -8.32
C PHE A 61 -7.33 0.71 -6.92
N LEU A 62 -6.47 1.73 -6.77
CA LEU A 62 -5.97 2.16 -5.46
C LEU A 62 -7.07 2.75 -4.54
N LYS A 63 -8.28 2.98 -5.07
CA LYS A 63 -9.45 3.41 -4.29
C LYS A 63 -10.24 2.23 -3.71
N GLU A 64 -9.93 1.00 -4.11
CA GLU A 64 -10.63 -0.20 -3.66
C GLU A 64 -10.16 -0.71 -2.29
N VAL A 65 -9.07 -0.16 -1.76
CA VAL A 65 -8.41 -0.61 -0.53
C VAL A 65 -8.34 0.50 0.50
N ASP A 66 -8.07 0.13 1.75
CA ASP A 66 -7.99 1.08 2.85
C ASP A 66 -6.95 2.17 2.59
N SER A 67 -7.34 3.42 2.88
CA SER A 67 -6.52 4.58 2.59
C SER A 67 -5.31 4.70 3.53
N LEU A 68 -5.42 4.23 4.77
CA LEU A 68 -4.31 4.23 5.73
C LEU A 68 -3.28 3.17 5.37
N ALA A 69 -3.71 2.02 4.87
CA ALA A 69 -2.80 1.00 4.34
C ALA A 69 -1.91 1.57 3.22
N LEU A 70 -2.46 2.41 2.34
CA LEU A 70 -1.69 3.10 1.29
C LEU A 70 -0.88 4.30 1.79
N ALA A 71 -1.33 4.98 2.85
CA ALA A 71 -0.64 6.16 3.39
C ALA A 71 0.69 5.80 4.06
N ASN A 72 0.81 4.57 4.54
CA ASN A 72 1.96 4.07 5.33
C ASN A 72 2.85 3.09 4.57
N VAL A 73 2.79 3.10 3.22
CA VAL A 73 3.71 2.30 2.38
C VAL A 73 5.04 2.98 2.16
#